data_AF-A0A2D6BK43-F1
#
_entry.id   AF-A0A2D6BK43-F1
#
_cell.length_a   1.000
_cell.length_b   1.000
_cell.length_c   1.000
_cell.angle_alpha   90.00
_cell.angle_beta   90.00
_cell.angle_gamma   90.00
#
_symmetry.space_group_name_H-M   'P 1'
#
loop_
_entity.id
_entity.type
_entity.pdbx_description
1 polymer ?
#
loop_
_entity_poly.entity_id
_entity_poly.type
_entity_poly.pdbx_seq_one_letter_code
_entity_poly.pdbx_strand_id
1 'polypeptide(L)'
;MGLKTFDRKFGRDLLRELPAAPAVYLFKDEDGSVLYAGKAKNIRRRLQGYRNASRRKVHRKMRALVRAASSLEIRLQPSEREALLLENQLIREHRPRYNVDGAYTFLYPAIGLGVSGHQSLLCITTRREAFEGLGLHWHGVFRSRHRARDAFDALVALLDLIGHQEPRSRLRELPRVRGSRIVAFRRIEAWLPSLERLFAGESATVLRALATQLLEKPDARRDAAQVGEDLRLLDAFFASDARPLRKALRAAGSAEGYVSQDERDALFIAHRHRELPSARTREMGAGSSTGKGTAPS
;
A
#
# COMPACT_ATOMS: atom_id res chain seq x y z
N MET A 1 31.80 32.02 2.51
CA MET A 1 30.83 31.10 1.85
C MET A 1 29.43 31.51 2.30
N GLY A 2 28.57 32.00 1.39
CA GLY A 2 27.24 32.52 1.76
C GLY A 2 26.31 31.43 2.32
N LEU A 3 25.36 31.81 3.19
CA LEU A 3 24.38 30.87 3.74
C LEU A 3 23.55 30.25 2.63
N LYS A 4 23.31 28.94 2.74
CA LYS A 4 22.36 28.23 1.90
C LYS A 4 20.94 28.71 2.18
N THR A 5 20.07 28.69 1.17
CA THR A 5 18.66 29.10 1.31
C THR A 5 17.94 28.33 2.42
N PHE A 6 18.24 27.04 2.57
CA PHE A 6 17.71 26.20 3.65
C PHE A 6 18.10 26.77 5.02
N ASP A 7 19.37 27.09 5.22
CA ASP A 7 19.90 27.58 6.50
C ASP A 7 19.31 28.94 6.88
N ARG A 8 19.04 29.80 5.89
CA ARG A 8 18.37 31.09 6.12
C ARG A 8 16.91 30.92 6.54
N LYS A 9 16.21 29.90 6.03
CA LYS A 9 14.78 29.70 6.29
C LYS A 9 14.51 28.89 7.56
N PHE A 10 15.35 27.90 7.87
CA PHE A 10 15.06 26.92 8.92
C PHE A 10 16.13 26.86 10.03
N GLY A 11 17.13 27.75 9.99
CA GLY A 11 18.22 27.80 10.96
C GLY A 11 19.44 26.96 10.57
N ARG A 12 20.63 27.43 10.98
CA ARG A 12 21.91 26.76 10.66
C ARG A 12 22.14 25.49 11.47
N ASP A 13 21.66 25.48 12.71
CA ASP A 13 21.94 24.42 13.69
C ASP A 13 20.87 23.33 13.76
N LEU A 14 19.72 23.52 13.11
CA LEU A 14 18.61 22.57 13.07
C LEU A 14 19.06 21.13 12.78
N LEU A 15 19.93 20.92 11.78
CA LEU A 15 20.39 19.57 11.43
C LEU A 15 21.27 18.93 12.50
N ARG A 16 21.96 19.73 13.33
CA ARG A 16 22.81 19.21 14.42
C ARG A 16 21.94 18.75 15.59
N GLU A 17 20.88 19.48 15.88
CA GLU A 17 19.94 19.21 16.97
C GLU A 17 19.03 18.00 16.69
N LEU A 18 18.71 17.73 15.42
CA LEU A 18 17.81 16.64 15.06
C LEU A 18 18.42 15.25 15.28
N PRO A 19 17.71 14.28 15.86
CA PRO A 19 18.22 12.93 16.04
C PRO A 19 18.29 12.14 14.73
N ALA A 20 19.00 11.01 14.76
CA ALA A 20 19.04 10.04 13.67
C ALA A 20 17.87 9.04 13.76
N ALA A 21 16.63 9.55 13.71
CA ALA A 21 15.43 8.74 13.96
C ALA A 21 14.41 8.80 12.80
N PRO A 22 13.46 7.85 12.74
CA PRO A 22 12.29 7.94 11.87
C PRO A 22 11.43 9.15 12.22
N ALA A 23 10.89 9.83 11.20
CA ALA A 23 10.04 11.00 11.41
C ALA A 23 9.17 11.30 10.19
N VAL A 24 8.13 12.10 10.41
CA VAL A 24 7.42 12.84 9.36
C VAL A 24 7.84 14.30 9.41
N TYR A 25 8.00 14.94 8.26
CA TYR A 25 8.28 16.36 8.16
C TYR A 25 7.30 17.05 7.22
N LEU A 26 6.91 18.27 7.58
CA LEU A 26 5.96 19.09 6.85
C LEU A 26 6.62 20.42 6.47
N PHE A 27 6.67 20.73 5.18
CA PHE A 27 6.97 22.08 4.72
C PHE A 27 5.67 22.86 4.61
N LYS A 28 5.62 24.05 5.20
CA LYS A 28 4.43 24.92 5.21
C LYS A 28 4.76 26.28 4.61
N ASP A 29 3.76 26.98 4.07
CA ASP A 29 3.89 28.37 3.64
C ASP A 29 3.76 29.34 4.82
N GLU A 30 3.64 30.62 4.51
CA GLU A 30 3.55 31.73 5.48
C GLU A 30 2.24 31.69 6.26
N ASP A 31 1.17 31.22 5.64
CA ASP A 31 -0.16 31.07 6.25
C ASP A 31 -0.28 29.76 7.07
N GLY A 32 0.78 28.95 7.11
CA GLY A 32 0.80 27.66 7.80
C GLY A 32 0.18 26.51 7.03
N SER A 33 -0.22 26.72 5.76
CA SER A 33 -0.76 25.66 4.91
C SER A 33 0.32 24.66 4.52
N VAL A 34 0.00 23.36 4.60
CA VAL A 34 0.96 22.30 4.28
C VAL A 34 1.22 22.27 2.79
N LEU A 35 2.46 22.58 2.40
CA LEU A 35 2.93 22.54 1.02
C LEU A 35 3.42 21.16 0.61
N TYR A 36 4.04 20.44 1.55
CA TYR A 36 4.54 19.09 1.34
C TYR A 36 4.62 18.30 2.64
N ALA A 37 4.21 17.05 2.60
CA ALA A 37 4.45 16.07 3.66
C ALA A 37 5.38 14.96 3.16
N GLY A 38 6.35 14.56 4.00
CA GLY A 38 7.28 13.49 3.68
C GLY A 38 7.72 12.68 4.90
N LYS A 39 8.02 11.39 4.72
CA LYS A 39 8.65 10.53 5.73
C LYS A 39 10.17 10.44 5.61
N ALA A 40 10.83 10.14 6.72
CA ALA A 40 12.25 9.87 6.80
C ALA A 40 12.52 8.64 7.67
N LYS A 41 13.44 7.77 7.23
CA LYS A 41 14.04 6.73 8.10
C LYS A 41 15.03 7.35 9.10
N ASN A 42 15.72 8.40 8.64
CA ASN A 42 16.66 9.20 9.39
C ASN A 42 16.41 10.66 8.99
N ILE A 43 15.78 11.43 9.88
CA ILE A 43 15.36 12.80 9.59
C ILE A 43 16.54 13.74 9.30
N ARG A 44 17.65 13.59 10.02
CA ARG A 44 18.88 14.38 9.82
C ARG A 44 19.41 14.22 8.39
N ARG A 45 19.62 12.98 7.95
CA ARG A 45 20.10 12.67 6.59
C ARG A 45 19.12 13.15 5.52
N ARG A 46 17.82 13.00 5.78
CA ARG A 46 16.77 13.42 4.83
C ARG A 46 16.81 14.93 4.59
N LEU A 47 16.84 15.73 5.65
CA LEU A 47 16.87 17.20 5.55
C LEU A 47 18.22 17.73 5.06
N GLN A 48 19.32 17.02 5.35
CA GLN A 48 20.62 17.32 4.75
C GLN A 48 20.59 17.25 3.21
N GLY A 49 19.78 16.34 2.65
CA GLY A 49 19.52 16.29 1.20
C GLY A 49 18.87 17.56 0.65
N TYR A 50 17.89 18.13 1.37
CA TYR A 50 17.26 19.40 1.02
C TYR A 50 18.24 20.58 1.13
N ARG A 51 19.03 20.61 2.21
CA ARG A 51 20.08 21.63 2.41
C ARG A 51 21.12 21.60 1.29
N ASN A 52 21.53 20.43 0.83
CA ASN A 52 22.58 20.24 -0.17
C ASN A 52 22.07 20.12 -1.61
N ALA A 53 20.78 20.42 -1.85
CA ALA A 53 20.17 20.33 -3.16
C ALA A 53 20.85 21.27 -4.19
N SER A 54 21.71 20.70 -5.03
CA SER A 54 22.42 21.41 -6.10
C SER A 54 21.51 21.80 -7.27
N ARG A 55 22.02 22.53 -8.28
CA ARG A 55 21.27 22.98 -9.47
C ARG A 55 20.83 21.85 -10.44
N ARG A 56 21.26 20.60 -10.21
CA ARG A 56 20.90 19.43 -11.03
C ARG A 56 19.38 19.28 -11.20
N LYS A 57 18.94 18.75 -12.34
CA LYS A 57 17.51 18.57 -12.69
C LYS A 57 16.75 17.74 -11.66
N VAL A 58 17.36 16.66 -11.17
CA VAL A 58 16.81 15.78 -10.11
C VAL A 58 16.45 16.53 -8.82
N HIS A 59 17.15 17.62 -8.50
CA HIS A 59 16.90 18.41 -7.29
C HIS A 59 15.91 19.57 -7.51
N ARG A 60 15.37 19.75 -8.72
CA ARG A 60 14.49 20.89 -9.05
C ARG A 60 13.30 21.01 -8.09
N LYS A 61 12.61 19.89 -7.81
CA LYS A 61 11.47 19.84 -6.89
C LYS A 61 11.86 20.24 -5.47
N MET A 62 12.95 19.67 -4.94
CA MET A 62 13.44 19.97 -3.59
C MET A 62 13.79 21.45 -3.44
N ARG A 63 14.47 22.04 -4.42
CA ARG A 63 14.81 23.47 -4.41
C ARG A 63 13.57 24.37 -4.54
N ALA A 64 12.57 23.96 -5.33
CA ALA A 64 11.32 24.71 -5.44
C ALA A 64 10.56 24.71 -4.11
N LEU A 65 10.46 23.54 -3.47
CA LEU A 65 9.81 23.38 -2.18
C LEU A 65 10.47 24.21 -1.07
N VAL A 66 11.80 24.11 -0.92
CA VAL A 66 12.55 24.91 0.07
C VAL A 66 12.40 26.41 -0.16
N ARG A 67 12.27 26.85 -1.42
CA ARG A 67 12.01 28.27 -1.73
C ARG A 67 10.61 28.70 -1.33
N ALA A 68 9.60 27.86 -1.61
CA ALA A 68 8.20 28.17 -1.36
C ALA A 68 7.79 28.03 0.12
N ALA A 69 8.46 27.17 0.87
CA ALA A 69 8.15 26.94 2.27
C ALA A 69 8.74 28.03 3.18
N SER A 70 7.97 28.47 4.17
CA SER A 70 8.39 29.46 5.16
C SER A 70 8.61 28.86 6.54
N SER A 71 8.04 27.67 6.81
CA SER A 71 8.36 26.90 8.02
C SER A 71 8.50 25.39 7.74
N LEU A 72 9.12 24.70 8.69
CA LEU A 72 9.36 23.26 8.67
C LEU A 72 8.95 22.67 10.03
N GLU A 73 8.01 21.75 10.02
CA GLU A 73 7.59 20.97 11.18
C GLU A 73 8.15 19.55 11.11
N ILE A 74 8.52 18.97 12.25
CA ILE A 74 9.09 17.63 12.34
C ILE A 74 8.40 16.88 13.48
N ARG A 75 7.87 15.68 13.17
CA ARG A 75 7.24 14.78 14.13
C ARG A 75 8.04 13.48 14.19
N LEU A 76 8.78 13.27 15.28
CA LEU A 76 9.52 12.02 15.49
C LEU A 76 8.55 10.85 15.66
N GLN A 77 8.95 9.68 15.19
CA GLN A 77 8.14 8.46 15.24
C GLN A 77 9.01 7.28 15.71
N PRO A 78 8.46 6.35 16.49
CA PRO A 78 9.23 5.24 17.06
C PRO A 78 9.62 4.19 16.01
N SER A 79 9.00 4.20 14.82
CA SER A 79 9.39 3.33 13.71
C SER A 79 9.17 3.95 12.34
N GLU A 80 9.87 3.43 11.33
CA GLU A 80 9.64 3.80 9.92
C GLU A 80 8.20 3.53 9.47
N ARG A 81 7.56 2.51 10.06
CA ARG A 81 6.18 2.14 9.76
C ARG A 81 5.20 3.19 10.27
N GLU A 82 5.41 3.70 11.48
CA GLU A 82 4.55 4.75 12.04
C GLU A 82 4.74 6.08 11.30
N ALA A 83 5.99 6.42 10.93
CA ALA A 83 6.25 7.56 10.05
C ALA A 83 5.54 7.44 8.70
N LEU A 84 5.48 6.24 8.12
CA LEU A 84 4.72 6.00 6.90
C LEU A 84 3.21 6.21 7.09
N LEU A 85 2.64 5.70 8.18
CA LEU A 85 1.20 5.83 8.45
C LEU A 85 0.80 7.28 8.69
N LEU A 86 1.57 8.02 9.48
CA LEU A 86 1.31 9.42 9.77
C LEU A 86 1.50 10.31 8.54
N GLU A 87 2.52 10.05 7.71
CA GLU A 87 2.69 10.75 6.42
C GLU A 87 1.44 10.58 5.55
N ASN A 88 0.91 9.36 5.45
CA ASN A 88 -0.27 9.07 4.66
C ASN A 88 -1.50 9.81 5.14
N GLN A 89 -1.74 9.79 6.45
CA GLN A 89 -2.83 10.53 7.07
C GLN A 89 -2.74 12.02 6.70
N LEU A 90 -1.56 12.63 6.87
CA LEU A 90 -1.35 14.05 6.63
C LEU A 90 -1.44 14.44 5.14
N ILE A 91 -0.99 13.57 4.23
CA ILE A 91 -1.17 13.79 2.79
C ILE A 91 -2.66 13.75 2.43
N ARG A 92 -3.43 12.81 3.00
CA ARG A 92 -4.88 12.70 2.74
C ARG A 92 -5.65 13.90 3.30
N GLU A 93 -5.31 14.30 4.52
CA GLU A 93 -5.92 15.41 5.24
C GLU A 93 -5.66 16.76 4.54
N HIS A 94 -4.40 17.05 4.19
CA HIS A 94 -4.03 18.37 3.71
C HIS A 94 -3.93 18.49 2.18
N ARG A 95 -3.90 17.37 1.45
CA ARG A 95 -3.71 17.29 -0.02
C ARG A 95 -2.65 18.29 -0.56
N PRO A 96 -1.39 18.23 -0.08
CA PRO A 96 -0.44 19.32 -0.30
C PRO A 96 -0.06 19.50 -1.77
N ARG A 97 0.04 20.76 -2.22
CA ARG A 97 0.30 21.11 -3.64
C ARG A 97 1.67 20.67 -4.19
N TYR A 98 2.65 20.27 -3.39
CA TYR A 98 3.90 19.70 -3.90
C TYR A 98 3.93 18.17 -3.81
N ASN A 99 2.86 17.54 -3.34
CA ASN A 99 2.65 16.10 -3.42
C ASN A 99 1.99 15.66 -4.76
N VAL A 100 1.91 16.50 -5.80
CA VAL A 100 1.08 16.23 -7.01
C VAL A 100 1.63 15.20 -8.03
N ASP A 101 0.65 14.47 -8.59
CA ASP A 101 0.51 13.55 -9.74
C ASP A 101 1.32 12.26 -9.84
N GLY A 102 2.18 12.00 -8.86
CA GLY A 102 2.69 10.66 -8.58
C GLY A 102 2.63 10.27 -7.10
N ALA A 103 2.22 11.19 -6.22
CA ALA A 103 2.31 11.03 -4.77
C ALA A 103 0.97 10.75 -4.06
N TYR A 104 -0.03 10.26 -4.81
CA TYR A 104 -0.96 9.25 -4.29
C TYR A 104 -0.28 7.86 -4.28
N THR A 105 0.93 7.78 -3.74
CA THR A 105 1.35 6.52 -3.12
C THR A 105 0.52 6.57 -1.84
N PHE A 106 -0.63 5.93 -1.69
CA PHE A 106 -0.91 4.51 -1.83
C PHE A 106 -2.34 4.31 -2.33
N LEU A 107 -2.57 4.42 -3.64
CA LEU A 107 -3.74 3.74 -4.16
C LEU A 107 -3.44 2.24 -4.18
N TYR A 108 -4.02 1.55 -3.22
CA TYR A 108 -3.86 0.12 -3.07
C TYR A 108 -4.61 -0.59 -4.19
N PRO A 109 -3.92 -1.32 -5.08
CA PRO A 109 -4.60 -1.93 -6.20
C PRO A 109 -5.58 -3.00 -5.72
N ALA A 110 -6.72 -3.05 -6.38
CA ALA A 110 -7.64 -4.16 -6.35
C ALA A 110 -7.47 -4.98 -7.63
N ILE A 111 -7.64 -6.30 -7.51
CA ILE A 111 -7.73 -7.23 -8.62
C ILE A 111 -9.19 -7.67 -8.73
N GLY A 112 -9.79 -7.46 -9.89
CA GLY A 112 -11.16 -7.82 -10.21
C GLY A 112 -11.18 -9.01 -11.17
N LEU A 113 -12.04 -9.99 -10.87
CA LEU A 113 -12.29 -11.17 -11.69
C LEU A 113 -13.78 -11.24 -12.01
N GLY A 114 -14.16 -11.59 -13.23
CA GLY A 114 -15.57 -11.75 -13.54
C GLY A 114 -15.83 -12.29 -14.93
N VAL A 115 -17.10 -12.42 -15.27
CA VAL A 115 -17.55 -12.87 -16.59
C VAL A 115 -18.43 -11.79 -17.21
N SER A 116 -18.18 -11.48 -18.48
CA SER A 116 -19.01 -10.60 -19.30
C SER A 116 -19.28 -11.28 -20.64
N GLY A 117 -20.52 -11.72 -20.86
CA GLY A 117 -20.86 -12.58 -21.99
C GLY A 117 -20.05 -13.87 -21.98
N HIS A 118 -19.30 -14.14 -23.05
CA HIS A 118 -18.42 -15.33 -23.17
C HIS A 118 -16.96 -15.05 -22.79
N GLN A 119 -16.69 -13.90 -22.16
CA GLN A 119 -15.35 -13.45 -21.82
C GLN A 119 -15.15 -13.46 -20.30
N SER A 120 -14.06 -14.08 -19.86
CA SER A 120 -13.56 -13.94 -18.50
C SER A 120 -12.67 -12.70 -18.42
N LEU A 121 -13.04 -11.75 -17.57
CA LEU A 121 -12.36 -10.47 -17.40
C LEU A 121 -11.45 -10.51 -16.17
N LEU A 122 -10.22 -10.04 -16.35
CA LEU A 122 -9.23 -9.82 -15.28
C LEU A 122 -8.84 -8.34 -15.30
N CYS A 123 -8.94 -7.67 -14.16
CA CYS A 123 -8.59 -6.25 -14.05
C CYS A 123 -7.71 -6.00 -12.82
N ILE A 124 -6.67 -5.18 -12.97
CA ILE A 124 -5.97 -4.55 -11.85
C ILE A 124 -6.14 -3.04 -11.94
N THR A 125 -6.67 -2.43 -10.88
CA THR A 125 -6.95 -0.99 -10.86
C THR A 125 -6.83 -0.41 -9.47
N THR A 126 -6.63 0.90 -9.44
CA THR A 126 -6.73 1.73 -8.24
C THR A 126 -7.95 2.65 -8.26
N ARG A 127 -8.78 2.53 -9.30
CA ARG A 127 -10.02 3.27 -9.51
C ARG A 127 -11.06 2.24 -9.94
N ARG A 128 -11.75 1.65 -8.97
CA ARG A 128 -12.73 0.57 -9.22
C ARG A 128 -14.02 1.13 -9.81
N GLU A 129 -14.38 2.33 -9.39
CA GLU A 129 -15.54 3.10 -9.82
C GLU A 129 -15.62 3.22 -11.35
N ALA A 130 -14.45 3.29 -12.00
CA ALA A 130 -14.36 3.35 -13.45
C ALA A 130 -14.65 2.02 -14.18
N PHE A 131 -14.83 0.92 -13.46
CA PHE A 131 -15.08 -0.43 -13.98
C PHE A 131 -16.38 -1.03 -13.39
N GLU A 132 -17.23 -0.18 -12.80
CA GLU A 132 -18.57 -0.56 -12.37
C GLU A 132 -19.41 -1.02 -13.59
N GLY A 133 -20.35 -1.93 -13.36
CA GLY A 133 -21.18 -2.52 -14.43
C GLY A 133 -20.53 -3.70 -15.18
N LEU A 134 -19.25 -4.00 -14.97
CA LEU A 134 -18.57 -5.14 -15.62
C LEU A 134 -18.72 -6.48 -14.88
N GLY A 135 -19.48 -6.53 -13.77
CA GLY A 135 -19.67 -7.76 -13.00
C GLY A 135 -18.39 -8.32 -12.36
N LEU A 136 -17.41 -7.46 -12.05
CA LEU A 136 -16.13 -7.88 -11.47
C LEU A 136 -16.25 -8.06 -9.95
N HIS A 137 -15.85 -9.24 -9.47
CA HIS A 137 -15.60 -9.55 -8.07
C HIS A 137 -14.20 -9.06 -7.69
N TRP A 138 -14.16 -8.11 -6.76
CA TRP A 138 -12.95 -7.39 -6.43
C TRP A 138 -12.29 -7.91 -5.16
N HIS A 139 -11.00 -8.15 -5.26
CA HIS A 139 -10.14 -8.56 -4.17
C HIS A 139 -9.01 -7.56 -3.98
N GLY A 140 -8.52 -7.46 -2.75
CA GLY A 140 -7.34 -6.65 -2.46
C GLY A 140 -7.68 -5.32 -1.82
N VAL A 141 -7.18 -4.23 -2.41
CA VAL A 141 -6.54 -3.15 -1.64
C VAL A 141 -5.17 -3.65 -1.13
N PHE A 142 -4.39 -4.24 -2.04
CA PHE A 142 -3.09 -4.84 -1.71
C PHE A 142 -2.05 -3.79 -1.34
N ARG A 143 -1.11 -4.13 -0.45
CA ARG A 143 -0.20 -3.13 0.14
C ARG A 143 0.80 -2.62 -0.87
N SER A 144 1.38 -3.55 -1.63
CA SER A 144 2.40 -3.23 -2.61
C SER A 144 1.79 -3.19 -3.99
N ARG A 145 1.78 -2.00 -4.59
CA ARG A 145 1.38 -1.81 -5.99
C ARG A 145 2.27 -2.62 -6.94
N HIS A 146 3.57 -2.68 -6.66
CA HIS A 146 4.53 -3.42 -7.46
C HIS A 146 4.22 -4.91 -7.42
N ARG A 147 4.17 -5.52 -6.23
CA ARG A 147 3.92 -6.96 -6.10
C ARG A 147 2.55 -7.38 -6.64
N ALA A 148 1.51 -6.57 -6.42
CA ALA A 148 0.19 -6.86 -6.98
C ALA A 148 0.20 -6.81 -8.51
N ARG A 149 0.96 -5.88 -9.10
CA ARG A 149 1.13 -5.80 -10.54
C ARG A 149 1.92 -6.98 -11.09
N ASP A 150 3.05 -7.32 -10.46
CA ASP A 150 3.84 -8.47 -10.90
C ASP A 150 3.03 -9.76 -10.80
N ALA A 151 2.26 -9.95 -9.72
CA ALA A 151 1.37 -11.10 -9.55
C ALA A 151 0.28 -11.14 -10.61
N PHE A 152 -0.34 -10.00 -10.91
CA PHE A 152 -1.32 -9.90 -11.98
C PHE A 152 -0.70 -10.21 -13.35
N ASP A 153 0.48 -9.65 -13.64
CA ASP A 153 1.16 -9.83 -14.92
C ASP A 153 1.60 -11.29 -15.10
N ALA A 154 2.12 -11.94 -14.05
CA ALA A 154 2.44 -13.36 -14.00
C ALA A 154 1.20 -14.24 -14.22
N LEU A 155 0.08 -13.95 -13.53
CA LEU A 155 -1.17 -14.68 -13.76
C LEU A 155 -1.63 -14.57 -15.21
N VAL A 156 -1.58 -13.37 -15.79
CA VAL A 156 -1.97 -13.14 -17.18
C VAL A 156 -1.09 -13.95 -18.13
N ALA A 157 0.22 -14.03 -17.89
CA ALA A 157 1.14 -14.85 -18.70
C ALA A 157 0.81 -16.34 -18.61
N LEU A 158 0.58 -16.87 -17.40
CA LEU A 158 0.21 -18.27 -17.20
C LEU A 158 -1.14 -18.62 -17.85
N LEU A 159 -2.12 -17.73 -17.75
CA LEU A 159 -3.44 -17.94 -18.35
C LEU A 159 -3.40 -17.88 -19.88
N ASP A 160 -2.47 -17.13 -20.47
CA ASP A 160 -2.30 -17.08 -21.93
C ASP A 160 -1.80 -18.42 -22.50
N LEU A 161 -1.09 -19.22 -21.70
CA LEU A 161 -0.64 -20.56 -22.10
C LEU A 161 -1.75 -21.61 -22.08
N ILE A 162 -2.83 -21.39 -21.33
CA ILE A 162 -3.92 -22.38 -21.17
C ILE A 162 -5.28 -21.90 -21.70
N GLY A 163 -5.45 -20.60 -21.89
CA GLY A 163 -6.63 -19.95 -22.42
C GLY A 163 -6.37 -19.26 -23.76
N HIS A 164 -7.29 -18.37 -24.15
CA HIS A 164 -7.10 -17.51 -25.32
C HIS A 164 -7.34 -16.06 -24.93
N GLN A 165 -6.29 -15.24 -24.85
CA GLN A 165 -6.45 -13.82 -24.60
C GLN A 165 -7.17 -13.14 -25.77
N GLU A 166 -8.16 -12.30 -25.46
CA GLU A 166 -8.85 -11.52 -26.48
C GLU A 166 -7.97 -10.37 -26.97
N PRO A 167 -7.90 -10.14 -28.30
CA PRO A 167 -7.14 -9.03 -28.83
C PRO A 167 -7.73 -7.71 -28.37
N ARG A 168 -6.85 -6.71 -28.17
CA ARG A 168 -7.24 -5.35 -27.75
C ARG A 168 -8.32 -4.71 -28.63
N SER A 169 -8.42 -5.11 -29.90
CA SER A 169 -9.45 -4.63 -30.83
C SER A 169 -10.87 -5.00 -30.41
N ARG A 170 -11.05 -6.10 -29.67
CA ARG A 170 -12.34 -6.56 -29.13
C ARG A 170 -12.68 -5.99 -27.76
N LEU A 171 -11.76 -5.21 -27.18
CA LEU A 171 -11.89 -4.62 -25.85
C LEU A 171 -12.09 -3.10 -25.92
N ARG A 172 -12.62 -2.58 -27.04
CA ARG A 172 -12.78 -1.14 -27.29
C ARG A 172 -13.78 -0.49 -26.34
N GLU A 173 -14.80 -1.24 -25.92
CA GLU A 173 -15.87 -0.79 -25.03
C GLU A 173 -15.43 -0.82 -23.55
N LEU A 174 -14.28 -1.43 -23.23
CA LEU A 174 -13.78 -1.48 -21.86
C LEU A 174 -13.13 -0.13 -21.45
N PRO A 175 -13.35 0.32 -20.20
CA PRO A 175 -12.79 1.57 -19.69
C PRO A 175 -11.25 1.64 -19.79
N ARG A 176 -10.74 2.80 -20.23
CA ARG A 176 -9.29 3.07 -20.32
C ARG A 176 -8.84 4.05 -19.25
N VAL A 177 -8.41 3.50 -18.13
CA VAL A 177 -7.97 4.29 -16.97
C VAL A 177 -6.45 4.24 -16.85
N ARG A 178 -5.82 5.41 -16.71
CA ARG A 178 -4.36 5.51 -16.53
C ARG A 178 -3.93 4.75 -15.27
N GLY A 179 -3.00 3.82 -15.45
CA GLY A 179 -2.47 3.01 -14.34
C GLY A 179 -3.32 1.81 -13.97
N SER A 180 -4.36 1.50 -14.76
CA SER A 180 -5.15 0.27 -14.67
C SER A 180 -4.86 -0.62 -15.87
N ARG A 181 -5.05 -1.93 -15.72
CA ARG A 181 -4.94 -2.91 -16.80
C ARG A 181 -6.13 -3.85 -16.71
N ILE A 182 -6.89 -3.94 -17.79
CA ILE A 182 -7.96 -4.93 -17.97
C ILE A 182 -7.61 -5.81 -19.17
N VAL A 183 -7.81 -7.11 -19.02
CA VAL A 183 -7.64 -8.12 -20.07
C VAL A 183 -8.84 -9.05 -20.05
N ALA A 184 -9.11 -9.67 -21.19
CA ALA A 184 -10.17 -10.65 -21.33
C ALA A 184 -9.61 -11.94 -21.90
N PHE A 185 -10.18 -13.06 -21.49
CA PHE A 185 -9.81 -14.39 -21.93
C PHE A 185 -11.05 -15.19 -22.28
N ARG A 186 -10.87 -16.15 -23.18
CA ARG A 186 -11.79 -17.28 -23.37
C ARG A 186 -11.19 -18.55 -22.77
N ARG A 187 -12.05 -19.50 -22.43
CA ARG A 187 -11.70 -20.85 -21.92
C ARG A 187 -11.00 -20.87 -20.55
N ILE A 188 -11.10 -19.79 -19.76
CA ILE A 188 -10.57 -19.76 -18.39
C ILE A 188 -11.66 -19.67 -17.33
N GLU A 189 -12.95 -19.63 -17.70
CA GLU A 189 -14.07 -19.41 -16.78
C GLU A 189 -14.07 -20.39 -15.60
N ALA A 190 -13.79 -21.67 -15.88
CA ALA A 190 -13.69 -22.73 -14.85
C ALA A 190 -12.60 -22.46 -13.79
N TRP A 191 -11.62 -21.60 -14.08
CA TRP A 191 -10.55 -21.23 -13.14
C TRP A 191 -10.95 -20.09 -12.22
N LEU A 192 -11.93 -19.25 -12.61
CA LEU A 192 -12.29 -18.03 -11.89
C LEU A 192 -12.60 -18.29 -10.41
N PRO A 193 -13.43 -19.28 -10.00
CA PRO A 193 -13.71 -19.50 -8.58
C PRO A 193 -12.45 -19.82 -7.75
N SER A 194 -11.50 -20.56 -8.32
CA SER A 194 -10.25 -20.91 -7.63
C SER A 194 -9.26 -19.73 -7.60
N LEU A 195 -9.28 -18.88 -8.62
CA LEU A 195 -8.51 -17.64 -8.66
C LEU A 195 -9.06 -16.59 -7.69
N GLU A 196 -10.38 -16.48 -7.55
CA GLU A 196 -11.01 -15.63 -6.51
C GLU A 196 -10.55 -16.06 -5.12
N ARG A 197 -10.52 -17.37 -4.84
CA ARG A 197 -10.01 -17.92 -3.58
C ARG A 197 -8.53 -17.62 -3.34
N LEU A 198 -7.72 -17.54 -4.38
CA LEU A 198 -6.32 -17.12 -4.29
C LEU A 198 -6.24 -15.66 -3.85
N PHE A 199 -6.91 -14.74 -4.55
CA PHE A 199 -6.81 -13.31 -4.25
C PHE A 199 -7.57 -12.89 -2.97
N ALA A 200 -8.60 -13.62 -2.58
CA ALA A 200 -9.26 -13.50 -1.29
C ALA A 200 -8.44 -14.07 -0.12
N GLY A 201 -7.24 -14.62 -0.38
CA GLY A 201 -6.33 -15.14 0.63
C GLY A 201 -6.80 -16.46 1.26
N GLU A 202 -7.69 -17.20 0.61
CA GLU A 202 -8.31 -18.41 1.14
C GLU A 202 -7.49 -19.66 0.86
N SER A 203 -7.01 -19.80 -0.39
CA SER A 203 -6.31 -20.99 -0.85
C SER A 203 -5.40 -20.68 -2.04
N ALA A 204 -4.18 -21.22 -2.00
CA ALA A 204 -3.25 -21.21 -3.13
C ALA A 204 -3.29 -22.51 -3.96
N THR A 205 -4.25 -23.41 -3.73
CA THR A 205 -4.35 -24.71 -4.44
C THR A 205 -4.47 -24.56 -5.95
N VAL A 206 -5.03 -23.44 -6.43
CA VAL A 206 -5.11 -23.12 -7.86
C VAL A 206 -3.74 -23.11 -8.53
N LEU A 207 -2.67 -22.73 -7.82
CA LEU A 207 -1.31 -22.70 -8.39
C LEU A 207 -0.81 -24.10 -8.72
N ARG A 208 -1.16 -25.10 -7.90
CA ARG A 208 -0.84 -26.51 -8.20
C ARG A 208 -1.63 -27.02 -9.40
N ALA A 209 -2.92 -26.68 -9.47
CA ALA A 209 -3.76 -27.06 -10.60
C ALA A 209 -3.27 -26.41 -11.91
N LEU A 210 -2.87 -25.13 -11.88
CA LEU A 210 -2.25 -24.44 -13.00
C LEU A 210 -0.95 -25.13 -13.42
N ALA A 211 -0.07 -25.44 -12.46
CA ALA A 211 1.18 -26.14 -12.75
C ALA A 211 0.94 -27.47 -13.46
N THR A 212 -0.01 -28.29 -12.98
CA THR A 212 -0.38 -29.54 -13.64
C THR A 212 -0.89 -29.31 -15.06
N GLN A 213 -1.79 -28.34 -15.27
CA GLN A 213 -2.33 -28.05 -16.59
C GLN A 213 -1.26 -27.53 -17.57
N LEU A 214 -0.30 -26.77 -17.07
CA LEU A 214 0.80 -26.20 -17.86
C LEU A 214 1.78 -27.28 -18.31
N LEU A 215 1.98 -28.36 -17.54
CA LEU A 215 2.82 -29.48 -17.97
C LEU A 215 2.32 -30.13 -19.26
N GLU A 216 1.02 -30.07 -19.54
CA GLU A 216 0.42 -30.59 -20.77
C GLU A 216 0.65 -29.67 -22.00
N LYS A 217 1.10 -28.43 -21.80
CA LYS A 217 1.28 -27.44 -22.88
C LYS A 217 2.72 -27.43 -23.41
N PRO A 218 2.95 -27.70 -24.71
CA PRO A 218 4.30 -27.66 -25.29
C PRO A 218 5.03 -26.32 -25.08
N ASP A 219 4.32 -25.21 -25.22
CA ASP A 219 4.92 -23.87 -25.07
C ASP A 219 5.27 -23.56 -23.62
N ALA A 220 4.47 -24.02 -22.65
CA ALA A 220 4.81 -23.90 -21.24
C ALA A 220 6.02 -24.78 -20.87
N ARG A 221 6.17 -25.97 -21.46
CA ARG A 221 7.36 -26.81 -21.27
C ARG A 221 8.62 -26.17 -21.87
N ARG A 222 8.49 -25.50 -23.01
CA ARG A 222 9.59 -24.77 -23.66
C ARG A 222 10.13 -23.65 -22.77
N ASP A 223 9.24 -22.98 -22.04
CA ASP A 223 9.59 -21.88 -21.13
C ASP A 223 9.35 -22.25 -19.65
N ALA A 224 9.70 -23.48 -19.28
CA ALA A 224 9.43 -24.01 -17.94
C ALA A 224 10.09 -23.21 -16.81
N ALA A 225 11.22 -22.55 -17.09
CA ALA A 225 11.90 -21.69 -16.15
C ALA A 225 11.06 -20.46 -15.78
N GLN A 226 10.56 -19.72 -16.79
CA GLN A 226 9.71 -18.55 -16.58
C GLN A 226 8.37 -18.93 -15.96
N VAL A 227 7.74 -20.02 -16.43
CA VAL A 227 6.50 -20.55 -15.85
C VAL A 227 6.68 -20.85 -14.35
N GLY A 228 7.82 -21.48 -13.99
CA GLY A 228 8.15 -21.74 -12.60
C GLY A 228 8.36 -20.46 -11.78
N GLU A 229 8.93 -19.40 -12.37
CA GLU A 229 9.08 -18.09 -11.72
C GLU A 229 7.73 -17.41 -11.48
N ASP A 230 6.87 -17.38 -12.49
CA ASP A 230 5.52 -16.80 -12.42
C ASP A 230 4.66 -17.47 -11.34
N LEU A 231 4.73 -18.81 -11.24
CA LEU A 231 4.06 -19.58 -10.19
C LEU A 231 4.60 -19.24 -8.79
N ARG A 232 5.92 -19.12 -8.63
CA ARG A 232 6.54 -18.72 -7.35
C ARG A 232 6.18 -17.30 -6.97
N LEU A 233 6.06 -16.41 -7.94
CA LEU A 233 5.67 -15.02 -7.71
C LEU A 233 4.24 -14.93 -7.17
N LEU A 234 3.31 -15.69 -7.76
CA LEU A 234 1.94 -15.79 -7.27
C LEU A 234 1.86 -16.40 -5.85
N ASP A 235 2.64 -17.44 -5.57
CA ASP A 235 2.69 -18.06 -4.24
C ASP A 235 3.24 -17.08 -3.19
N ALA A 236 4.34 -16.39 -3.52
CA ALA A 236 4.91 -15.34 -2.67
C ALA A 236 3.90 -14.21 -2.40
N PHE A 237 3.19 -13.76 -3.45
CA PHE A 237 2.15 -12.73 -3.31
C PHE A 237 0.98 -13.20 -2.43
N PHE A 238 0.55 -14.45 -2.58
CA PHE A 238 -0.48 -15.03 -1.71
C PHE A 238 -0.05 -14.99 -0.24
N ALA A 239 1.18 -15.43 0.05
CA ALA A 239 1.72 -15.46 1.40
C ALA A 239 1.94 -14.07 2.00
N SER A 240 2.43 -13.10 1.21
CA SER A 240 2.83 -11.77 1.71
C SER A 240 1.73 -10.72 1.70
N ASP A 241 0.72 -10.85 0.84
CA ASP A 241 -0.31 -9.82 0.63
C ASP A 241 -1.73 -10.36 0.81
N ALA A 242 -2.15 -11.40 0.08
CA ALA A 242 -3.54 -11.87 0.11
C ALA A 242 -3.94 -12.50 1.45
N ARG A 243 -3.15 -13.45 1.97
CA ARG A 243 -3.44 -14.15 3.23
C ARG A 243 -3.39 -13.21 4.46
N PRO A 244 -2.40 -12.32 4.62
CA PRO A 244 -2.42 -11.33 5.70
C PRO A 244 -3.61 -10.37 5.64
N LEU A 245 -4.01 -9.94 4.44
CA LEU A 245 -5.20 -9.11 4.25
C LEU A 245 -6.47 -9.84 4.69
N ARG A 246 -6.66 -11.11 4.30
CA ARG A 246 -7.78 -11.92 4.78
C ARG A 246 -7.81 -12.02 6.30
N LYS A 247 -6.67 -12.26 6.94
CA LYS A 247 -6.57 -12.33 8.41
C LYS A 247 -7.05 -11.03 9.05
N ALA A 248 -6.61 -9.89 8.52
CA ALA A 248 -7.04 -8.57 8.99
C ALA A 248 -8.55 -8.32 8.79
N LEU A 249 -9.09 -8.69 7.63
CA LEU A 249 -10.53 -8.55 7.31
C LEU A 249 -11.40 -9.38 8.25
N ARG A 250 -11.05 -10.66 8.44
CA ARG A 250 -11.74 -11.56 9.38
C ARG A 250 -11.68 -11.06 10.81
N ALA A 251 -10.50 -10.59 11.24
CA ALA A 251 -10.32 -10.06 12.57
C ALA A 251 -11.15 -8.80 12.83
N ALA A 252 -11.57 -8.08 11.79
CA ALA A 252 -12.44 -6.91 11.90
C ALA A 252 -13.94 -7.22 11.71
N GLY A 253 -14.31 -8.49 11.47
CA GLY A 253 -15.71 -8.88 11.24
C GLY A 253 -16.27 -8.47 9.87
N SER A 254 -15.39 -8.14 8.90
CA SER A 254 -15.83 -7.76 7.55
C SER A 254 -16.14 -9.03 6.74
N ALA A 255 -17.41 -9.24 6.39
CA ALA A 255 -17.90 -10.44 5.72
C ALA A 255 -17.59 -10.48 4.21
N GLU A 256 -17.45 -9.31 3.57
CA GLU A 256 -17.45 -9.19 2.10
C GLU A 256 -16.06 -9.36 1.44
N GLY A 257 -15.01 -9.64 2.21
CA GLY A 257 -13.68 -9.92 1.65
C GLY A 257 -13.01 -8.73 0.93
N TYR A 258 -13.63 -7.54 1.00
CA TYR A 258 -13.13 -6.29 0.46
C TYR A 258 -13.37 -5.15 1.45
N VAL A 259 -12.43 -4.22 1.53
CA VAL A 259 -12.53 -2.98 2.32
C VAL A 259 -12.15 -1.83 1.40
N SER A 260 -12.78 -0.66 1.55
CA SER A 260 -12.44 0.49 0.70
C SER A 260 -10.96 0.90 0.88
N GLN A 261 -10.42 1.62 -0.11
CA GLN A 261 -9.05 2.14 0.02
C GLN A 261 -8.86 3.02 1.26
N ASP A 262 -9.93 3.70 1.67
CA ASP A 262 -9.93 4.63 2.79
C ASP A 262 -9.91 3.94 4.17
N GLU A 263 -10.53 2.77 4.27
CA GLU A 263 -10.72 1.99 5.51
C GLU A 263 -9.62 0.96 5.76
N ARG A 264 -8.82 0.61 4.75
CA ARG A 264 -7.81 -0.45 4.85
C ARG A 264 -6.71 -0.16 5.86
N ASP A 265 -6.26 1.09 5.97
CA ASP A 265 -5.23 1.44 6.97
C ASP A 265 -5.79 1.31 8.40
N ALA A 266 -7.04 1.73 8.62
CA ALA A 266 -7.74 1.58 9.89
C ALA A 266 -7.96 0.10 10.25
N LEU A 267 -8.29 -0.75 9.27
CA LEU A 267 -8.45 -2.21 9.42
C LEU A 267 -7.18 -2.87 10.00
N PHE A 268 -6.01 -2.57 9.42
CA PHE A 268 -4.75 -3.14 9.89
C PHE A 268 -4.28 -2.55 11.24
N ILE A 269 -4.69 -1.33 11.56
CA ILE A 269 -4.49 -0.74 12.89
C ILE A 269 -5.32 -1.52 13.92
N ALA A 270 -6.63 -1.66 13.68
CA ALA A 270 -7.55 -2.37 14.58
C ALA A 270 -7.12 -3.84 14.81
N HIS A 271 -6.70 -4.55 13.76
CA HIS A 271 -6.22 -5.92 13.88
C HIS A 271 -4.99 -6.04 14.79
N ARG A 272 -4.01 -5.13 14.65
CA ARG A 272 -2.76 -5.19 15.44
C ARG A 272 -2.96 -4.75 16.89
N HIS A 273 -3.94 -3.88 17.18
CA HIS A 273 -4.32 -3.55 18.55
C HIS A 273 -5.05 -4.70 19.27
N ARG A 274 -5.80 -5.55 18.53
CA ARG A 274 -6.39 -6.78 19.10
C ARG A 274 -5.36 -7.87 19.42
N GLU A 275 -4.17 -7.85 18.80
CA GLU A 275 -3.09 -8.82 19.05
C GLU A 275 -2.09 -8.42 20.15
N LEU A 276 -2.17 -7.19 20.69
CA LEU A 276 -1.38 -6.81 21.87
C LEU A 276 -2.14 -7.27 23.13
N PRO A 277 -1.56 -8.14 23.98
CA PRO A 277 -2.11 -8.36 25.32
C PRO A 277 -2.18 -7.00 26.01
N SER A 278 -3.25 -6.77 26.76
CA SER A 278 -3.46 -5.61 27.62
C SER A 278 -2.35 -5.52 28.67
N ALA A 279 -1.17 -5.05 28.27
CA ALA A 279 -0.09 -4.70 29.17
C ALA A 279 -0.39 -3.32 29.73
N ARG A 280 -1.28 -3.27 30.74
CA ARG A 280 -1.37 -2.22 31.77
C ARG A 280 -2.49 -2.55 32.78
N THR A 281 -2.26 -3.60 33.57
CA THR A 281 -2.78 -3.64 34.95
C THR A 281 -1.75 -4.33 35.85
N ARG A 282 -0.60 -3.69 36.04
CA ARG A 282 0.25 -3.91 37.23
C ARG A 282 0.78 -2.58 37.73
N GLU A 283 0.29 -2.26 38.92
CA GLU A 283 0.92 -1.50 40.00
C GLU A 283 1.27 -0.03 39.76
N MET A 284 0.44 0.84 40.33
CA MET A 284 0.95 1.82 41.30
C MET A 284 0.30 1.52 42.65
N GLY A 285 1.11 1.07 43.59
CA GLY A 285 0.71 0.84 44.96
C GLY A 285 0.92 2.06 45.86
N ALA A 286 0.41 1.88 47.07
CA ALA A 286 0.86 2.39 48.35
C ALA A 286 0.74 3.90 48.66
N GLY A 287 -0.01 4.19 49.73
CA GLY A 287 0.40 5.21 50.69
C GLY A 287 -0.71 5.82 51.55
N SER A 288 -0.71 5.45 52.85
CA SER A 288 -1.29 6.18 54.00
C SER A 288 -2.82 6.07 54.21
N SER A 289 -3.38 5.91 55.41
CA SER A 289 -2.85 5.90 56.77
C SER A 289 -3.87 5.26 57.73
N THR A 290 -3.32 4.63 58.76
CA THR A 290 -3.87 4.25 60.07
C THR A 290 -4.99 5.14 60.65
N GLY A 291 -5.98 4.50 61.27
CA GLY A 291 -6.92 5.13 62.21
C GLY A 291 -7.66 4.08 63.06
N LYS A 292 -7.22 3.93 64.32
CA LYS A 292 -7.86 3.13 65.39
C LYS A 292 -9.28 3.62 65.69
N GLY A 293 -10.16 2.74 66.18
CA GLY A 293 -11.19 3.15 67.14
C GLY A 293 -12.49 2.33 67.18
N THR A 294 -12.61 1.53 68.24
CA THR A 294 -13.82 1.30 69.09
C THR A 294 -15.05 0.53 68.57
N ALA A 295 -15.39 -0.51 69.36
CA ALA A 295 -16.67 -1.23 69.55
C ALA A 295 -17.86 -0.27 69.89
N PRO A 296 -19.13 -0.69 70.15
CA PRO A 296 -19.71 -2.03 70.49
C PRO A 296 -20.93 -2.37 69.57
N SER A 297 -21.69 -3.46 69.68
CA SER A 297 -22.07 -4.43 70.74
C SER A 297 -22.31 -5.81 70.11
#